data_AF-A0A917U9Y6-F1
#
_entry.id   AF-A0A917U9Y6-F1
#
_cell.length_a   1.000
_cell.length_b   1.000
_cell.length_c   1.000
_cell.angle_alpha   90.00
_cell.angle_beta   90.00
_cell.angle_gamma   90.00
#
_symmetry.space_group_name_H-M   'P 1'
#
loop_
_entity.id
_entity.type
_entity.pdbx_description
1 polymer ?
#
loop_
_entity_poly.entity_id
_entity_poly.type
_entity_poly.pdbx_seq_one_letter_code
_entity_poly.pdbx_strand_id
1 'polypeptide(L)'
;MKNVLRAGAVVAALVALNATAANAAPTPVSPASAESAEAVLGTAFAGAWQAPDGRLVVATTDGPKAAGLRAGGVEVRTVKHSKQDLERSRKALDASAAKAAKSIHSWYVDVTTNAVVVTAEPSATGSVAAFVAASGADATAVRVTASAGAPRPLYDIRGGDQYVINSSVLCSVGFSVVGGFVTAGHCGGTGASTAGYNNVAQGTFRGSSFPGNDYAWVQTNGSWTPQPWVNNYAGGNVAVAGSQEAGVGAGVCRSGRTTGWRCGTIQAKNVTVNYAQGAVYGLTQTNACAEGGDSGGAWLSGNQAQGVTSGGSGNCSTGGNTFFQPVNEILQTYGLTLVTTGGGGSTSRIIGYTGRCIDVPNSNGTDGQYLQIWTCNGTAAQAWTFPGDGTVRAFGLCMDVAWGSTAPGAIIQLAYCSGNPAQQFVLTAAGDLVNPQANKCVDVKDWAGYDGGRLITWDCHGGANQKWYRG
;
A
#
# COMPACT_ATOMS: atom_id res chain seq x y z
N MET A 1 -3.17 80.74 -30.27
CA MET A 1 -2.62 81.21 -31.56
C MET A 1 -1.40 80.37 -31.92
N LYS A 2 -1.10 80.30 -33.21
CA LYS A 2 -0.15 79.43 -33.93
C LYS A 2 1.28 79.38 -33.33
N ASN A 3 1.75 78.15 -33.06
CA ASN A 3 2.86 77.41 -33.71
C ASN A 3 4.31 77.98 -33.80
N VAL A 4 5.25 77.03 -33.51
CA VAL A 4 6.66 76.82 -33.99
C VAL A 4 7.83 77.56 -33.29
N LEU A 5 8.80 76.81 -32.71
CA LEU A 5 10.16 76.54 -33.26
C LEU A 5 11.05 75.67 -32.36
N ARG A 6 11.88 74.83 -33.01
CA ARG A 6 12.92 73.93 -32.47
C ARG A 6 14.19 74.69 -32.06
N ALA A 7 14.95 74.13 -31.12
CA ALA A 7 16.41 74.29 -31.06
C ALA A 7 17.06 73.07 -30.38
N GLY A 8 18.12 72.54 -30.99
CA GLY A 8 19.05 71.57 -30.40
C GLY A 8 20.45 72.19 -30.32
N ALA A 9 21.20 71.82 -29.28
CA ALA A 9 22.60 72.15 -29.01
C ALA A 9 23.05 71.26 -27.83
N VAL A 10 24.30 70.84 -27.59
CA VAL A 10 25.63 70.90 -28.21
C VAL A 10 26.46 69.86 -27.44
N VAL A 11 27.46 69.23 -28.07
CA VAL A 11 28.42 68.29 -27.47
C VAL A 11 29.70 69.03 -27.07
N ALA A 12 30.27 68.76 -25.88
CA ALA A 12 31.70 69.02 -25.60
C ALA A 12 32.27 68.24 -24.39
N ALA A 13 33.42 67.61 -24.66
CA ALA A 13 34.66 67.50 -23.86
C ALA A 13 34.85 66.45 -22.75
N LEU A 14 36.02 65.79 -22.89
CA LEU A 14 36.74 64.79 -22.08
C LEU A 14 37.12 65.25 -20.66
N VAL A 15 37.23 64.31 -19.71
CA VAL A 15 38.31 64.21 -18.68
C VAL A 15 38.60 62.73 -18.36
N ALA A 16 39.84 62.44 -17.98
CA ALA A 16 40.53 61.17 -18.01
C ALA A 16 40.73 60.47 -16.63
N LEU A 17 41.17 59.21 -16.72
CA LEU A 17 42.04 58.40 -15.83
C LEU A 17 41.54 57.78 -14.50
N ASN A 18 41.49 56.43 -14.55
CA ASN A 18 42.02 55.41 -13.61
C ASN A 18 41.74 55.48 -12.10
N ALA A 19 41.03 54.46 -11.59
CA ALA A 19 41.47 53.70 -10.41
C ALA A 19 40.75 52.33 -10.28
N THR A 20 41.59 51.30 -10.08
CA THR A 20 41.37 50.05 -9.32
C THR A 20 40.42 48.95 -9.84
N ALA A 21 41.04 47.78 -10.05
CA ALA A 21 40.37 46.48 -10.01
C ALA A 21 39.61 46.33 -8.69
N ALA A 22 38.29 46.29 -8.76
CA ALA A 22 37.44 45.80 -7.69
C ALA A 22 36.96 44.41 -8.09
N ASN A 23 37.28 43.42 -7.23
CA ASN A 23 36.61 42.13 -7.20
C ASN A 23 35.09 42.36 -7.26
N ALA A 24 34.48 42.11 -8.42
CA ALA A 24 33.04 41.93 -8.46
C ALA A 24 32.74 40.64 -7.70
N ALA A 25 32.22 40.78 -6.48
CA ALA A 25 31.64 39.67 -5.76
C ALA A 25 30.58 39.03 -6.68
N PRO A 26 30.55 37.69 -6.81
CA PRO A 26 29.53 37.04 -7.63
C PRO A 26 28.15 37.45 -7.11
N THR A 27 27.32 37.97 -8.02
CA THR A 27 25.92 38.32 -7.74
C THR A 27 25.23 37.14 -7.06
N PRO A 28 24.52 37.34 -5.94
CA PRO A 28 23.80 36.27 -5.26
C PRO A 28 22.69 35.76 -6.19
N VAL A 29 22.80 34.50 -6.60
CA VAL A 29 21.76 33.81 -7.36
C VAL A 29 20.59 33.55 -6.39
N SER A 30 19.38 33.96 -6.76
CA SER A 30 18.10 33.64 -6.09
C SER A 30 17.98 32.11 -5.81
N PRO A 31 17.09 31.61 -4.91
CA PRO A 31 17.23 30.27 -4.33
C PRO A 31 17.40 29.24 -5.43
N ALA A 32 18.57 28.59 -5.45
CA ALA A 32 18.95 27.75 -6.56
C ALA A 32 17.89 26.66 -6.75
N SER A 33 17.39 26.53 -7.98
CA SER A 33 16.68 25.33 -8.43
C SER A 33 17.67 24.36 -9.10
N ALA A 34 17.27 23.11 -9.28
CA ALA A 34 18.07 22.12 -10.00
C ALA A 34 18.43 22.59 -11.42
N GLU A 35 17.50 23.23 -12.11
CA GLU A 35 17.67 23.76 -13.48
C GLU A 35 18.68 24.91 -13.50
N SER A 36 18.60 25.83 -12.52
CA SER A 36 19.56 26.93 -12.42
C SER A 36 20.98 26.45 -12.11
N ALA A 37 21.11 25.39 -11.30
CA ALA A 37 22.40 24.77 -11.01
C ALA A 37 22.99 24.05 -12.23
N GLU A 38 22.15 23.36 -13.02
CA GLU A 38 22.56 22.71 -14.27
C GLU A 38 23.04 23.75 -15.31
N ALA A 39 22.35 24.88 -15.44
CA ALA A 39 22.76 25.97 -16.33
C ALA A 39 24.12 26.58 -15.94
N VAL A 40 24.39 26.73 -14.64
CA VAL A 40 25.66 27.27 -14.12
C VAL A 40 26.81 26.28 -14.30
N LEU A 41 26.57 25.00 -14.03
CA LEU A 41 27.62 23.99 -13.97
C LEU A 41 27.89 23.33 -15.34
N GLY A 42 26.94 23.39 -16.27
CA GLY A 42 27.05 22.82 -17.60
C GLY A 42 27.46 21.34 -17.55
N THR A 43 28.51 20.97 -18.30
CA THR A 43 29.01 19.59 -18.33
C THR A 43 29.56 19.08 -16.99
N ALA A 44 29.83 19.98 -16.03
CA ALA A 44 30.25 19.59 -14.70
C ALA A 44 29.07 19.26 -13.77
N PHE A 45 27.82 19.44 -14.21
CA PHE A 45 26.65 19.11 -13.41
C PHE A 45 26.54 17.59 -13.21
N ALA A 46 26.39 17.14 -11.96
CA ALA A 46 26.29 15.73 -11.60
C ALA A 46 24.94 15.33 -10.97
N GLY A 47 24.01 16.28 -10.88
CA GLY A 47 22.66 16.07 -10.38
C GLY A 47 22.30 17.01 -9.23
N ALA A 48 21.02 17.04 -8.88
CA ALA A 48 20.52 17.79 -7.75
C ALA A 48 19.33 17.06 -7.11
N TRP A 49 19.19 17.14 -5.79
CA TRP A 49 18.11 16.48 -5.04
C TRP A 49 17.81 17.25 -3.75
N GLN A 50 16.65 16.95 -3.16
CA GLN A 50 16.31 17.47 -1.83
C GLN A 50 16.82 16.51 -0.75
N ALA A 51 17.53 17.04 0.23
CA ALA A 51 17.87 16.32 1.45
C ALA A 51 16.61 16.10 2.32
N PRO A 52 16.64 15.16 3.29
CA PRO A 52 15.50 14.88 4.15
C PRO A 52 14.97 16.09 4.95
N ASP A 53 15.81 17.10 5.17
CA ASP A 53 15.48 18.37 5.83
C ASP A 53 14.93 19.44 4.87
N GLY A 54 14.69 19.09 3.59
CA GLY A 54 14.13 19.96 2.56
C GLY A 54 15.17 20.83 1.84
N ARG A 55 16.46 20.78 2.21
CA ARG A 55 17.51 21.59 1.56
C ARG A 55 17.88 21.02 0.19
N LEU A 56 18.16 21.90 -0.77
CA LEU A 56 18.71 21.51 -2.07
C LEU A 56 20.19 21.13 -1.94
N VAL A 57 20.53 19.95 -2.44
CA VAL A 57 21.91 19.50 -2.64
C VAL A 57 22.19 19.44 -4.14
N VAL A 58 23.34 19.98 -4.55
CA VAL A 58 23.83 19.97 -5.93
C VAL A 58 25.14 19.20 -5.99
N ALA A 59 25.21 18.19 -6.86
CA ALA A 59 26.44 17.48 -7.16
C ALA A 59 27.13 18.05 -8.40
N THR A 60 28.46 18.11 -8.38
CA THR A 60 29.28 18.54 -9.52
C THR A 60 30.59 17.75 -9.61
N THR A 61 31.15 17.60 -10.81
CA THR A 61 32.52 17.09 -11.00
C THR A 61 33.59 18.19 -10.88
N ASP A 62 33.18 19.46 -10.87
CA ASP A 62 34.07 20.62 -10.83
C ASP A 62 33.69 21.51 -9.63
N GLY A 63 34.29 21.18 -8.48
CA GLY A 63 34.07 21.92 -7.23
C GLY A 63 34.26 23.44 -7.38
N PRO A 64 35.34 23.92 -8.03
CA PRO A 64 35.54 25.35 -8.29
C PRO A 64 34.41 26.05 -9.05
N LYS A 65 33.82 25.43 -10.09
CA LYS A 65 32.70 26.04 -10.85
C LYS A 65 31.44 26.29 -10.01
N ALA A 66 31.28 25.58 -8.90
CA ALA A 66 30.14 25.72 -8.01
C ALA A 66 30.33 26.80 -6.90
N ALA A 67 31.36 27.63 -6.97
CA ALA A 67 31.63 28.66 -5.95
C ALA A 67 30.44 29.63 -5.74
N GLY A 68 29.78 30.06 -6.82
CA GLY A 68 28.60 30.92 -6.75
C GLY A 68 27.40 30.25 -6.08
N LEU A 69 27.20 28.95 -6.30
CA LEU A 69 26.14 28.17 -5.65
C LEU A 69 26.38 28.04 -4.14
N ARG A 70 27.64 27.79 -3.73
CA ARG A 70 28.00 27.75 -2.30
C ARG A 70 27.80 29.10 -1.62
N ALA A 71 28.19 30.19 -2.28
CA ALA A 71 27.98 31.54 -1.77
C ALA A 71 26.48 31.88 -1.62
N GLY A 72 25.62 31.26 -2.44
CA GLY A 72 24.15 31.33 -2.33
C GLY A 72 23.53 30.36 -1.32
N GLY A 73 24.33 29.66 -0.50
CA GLY A 73 23.84 28.76 0.56
C GLY A 73 23.44 27.35 0.10
N VAL A 74 23.75 26.96 -1.13
CA VAL A 74 23.48 25.62 -1.66
C VAL A 74 24.52 24.63 -1.15
N GLU A 75 24.08 23.47 -0.66
CA GLU A 75 24.99 22.37 -0.34
C GLU A 75 25.55 21.78 -1.64
N VAL A 76 26.86 21.92 -1.85
CA VAL A 76 27.53 21.40 -3.05
C VAL A 76 28.40 20.20 -2.71
N ARG A 77 28.17 19.08 -3.41
CA ARG A 77 28.99 17.86 -3.31
C ARG A 77 29.83 17.68 -4.56
N THR A 78 31.13 17.48 -4.39
CA THR A 78 32.01 17.11 -5.51
C THR A 78 32.02 15.59 -5.67
N VAL A 79 31.72 15.11 -6.87
CA VAL A 79 31.55 13.69 -7.19
C VAL A 79 32.32 13.31 -8.45
N LYS A 80 32.40 12.00 -8.75
CA LYS A 80 33.27 11.47 -9.80
C LYS A 80 32.68 11.60 -11.21
N HIS A 81 31.39 11.25 -11.36
CA HIS A 81 30.73 11.16 -12.66
C HIS A 81 29.80 12.36 -12.87
N SER A 82 29.83 12.96 -14.06
CA SER A 82 28.81 13.95 -14.44
C SER A 82 27.47 13.26 -14.68
N LYS A 83 26.37 14.01 -14.62
CA LYS A 83 25.03 13.51 -14.96
C LYS A 83 25.03 12.99 -16.40
N GLN A 84 25.75 13.67 -17.30
CA GLN A 84 25.89 13.27 -18.69
C GLN A 84 26.60 11.91 -18.85
N ASP A 85 27.62 11.62 -18.03
CA ASP A 85 28.33 10.34 -18.07
C ASP A 85 27.47 9.18 -17.54
N LEU A 86 26.74 9.42 -16.43
CA LEU A 86 25.78 8.46 -15.88
C LEU A 86 24.65 8.17 -16.88
N GLU A 87 24.10 9.20 -17.51
CA GLU A 87 23.06 9.09 -18.54
C GLU A 87 23.55 8.36 -19.79
N ARG A 88 24.82 8.57 -20.19
CA ARG A 88 25.43 7.81 -21.29
C ARG A 88 25.47 6.33 -20.97
N SER A 89 25.86 5.97 -19.76
CA SER A 89 25.88 4.58 -19.30
C SER A 89 24.48 3.97 -19.20
N ARG A 90 23.49 4.70 -18.67
CA ARG A 90 22.09 4.25 -18.65
C ARG A 90 21.54 4.02 -20.06
N LYS A 91 21.79 4.94 -21.00
CA LYS A 91 21.37 4.80 -22.41
C LYS A 91 22.03 3.61 -23.11
N ALA A 92 23.27 3.29 -22.77
CA ALA A 92 23.95 2.10 -23.28
C ALA A 92 23.24 0.80 -22.81
N LEU A 93 22.83 0.76 -21.54
CA LEU A 93 21.99 -0.32 -21.00
C LEU A 93 20.61 -0.37 -21.67
N ASP A 94 19.95 0.78 -21.86
CA ASP A 94 18.66 0.90 -22.56
C ASP A 94 18.73 0.29 -23.97
N ALA A 95 19.76 0.65 -24.75
CA ALA A 95 19.98 0.14 -26.10
C ALA A 95 20.25 -1.38 -26.15
N SER A 96 20.68 -1.96 -25.03
CA SER A 96 20.96 -3.39 -24.90
C SER A 96 19.88 -4.16 -24.13
N ALA A 97 18.76 -3.53 -23.76
CA ALA A 97 17.75 -4.09 -22.86
C ALA A 97 17.29 -5.51 -23.24
N ALA A 98 17.18 -5.83 -24.52
CA ALA A 98 16.79 -7.16 -25.01
C ALA A 98 17.79 -8.28 -24.65
N LYS A 99 19.03 -7.94 -24.29
CA LYS A 99 20.08 -8.86 -23.86
C LYS A 99 20.12 -9.05 -22.34
N ALA A 100 19.33 -8.32 -21.57
CA ALA A 100 19.29 -8.44 -20.12
C ALA A 100 18.70 -9.79 -19.70
N ALA A 101 19.35 -10.48 -18.76
CA ALA A 101 18.79 -11.68 -18.16
C ALA A 101 17.52 -11.33 -17.36
N LYS A 102 16.56 -12.27 -17.25
CA LYS A 102 15.33 -12.07 -16.46
C LYS A 102 15.56 -11.74 -14.99
N SER A 103 16.72 -12.14 -14.46
CA SER A 103 17.16 -11.83 -13.10
C SER A 103 17.64 -10.38 -12.93
N ILE A 104 17.70 -9.58 -14.00
CA ILE A 104 17.94 -8.14 -13.99
C ILE A 104 16.58 -7.46 -14.11
N HIS A 105 16.26 -6.59 -13.16
CA HIS A 105 14.90 -6.10 -12.95
C HIS A 105 14.71 -4.63 -13.35
N SER A 106 15.71 -3.78 -13.12
CA SER A 106 15.66 -2.37 -13.51
C SER A 106 17.06 -1.77 -13.56
N TRP A 107 17.19 -0.62 -14.21
CA TRP A 107 18.38 0.23 -14.11
C TRP A 107 18.02 1.71 -14.21
N TYR A 108 18.70 2.57 -13.45
CA TYR A 108 18.43 4.01 -13.44
C TYR A 108 19.66 4.82 -12.99
N VAL A 109 19.67 6.12 -13.27
CA VAL A 109 20.69 7.04 -12.74
C VAL A 109 20.28 7.47 -11.34
N ASP A 110 21.12 7.16 -10.35
CA ASP A 110 21.00 7.64 -8.99
C ASP A 110 22.00 8.78 -8.75
N VAL A 111 21.48 10.01 -8.81
CA VAL A 111 22.28 11.22 -8.57
C VAL A 111 22.74 11.35 -7.11
N THR A 112 22.05 10.71 -6.17
CA THR A 112 22.37 10.80 -4.73
C THR A 112 23.59 9.95 -4.37
N THR A 113 23.79 8.83 -5.08
CA THR A 113 24.94 7.93 -4.91
C THR A 113 25.96 8.04 -6.05
N ASN A 114 25.74 8.94 -7.02
CA ASN A 114 26.58 9.19 -8.19
C ASN A 114 26.87 7.92 -9.01
N ALA A 115 25.85 7.10 -9.24
CA ALA A 115 25.95 5.81 -9.90
C ALA A 115 24.77 5.53 -10.85
N VAL A 116 24.96 4.58 -11.76
CA VAL A 116 23.87 3.88 -12.43
C VAL A 116 23.54 2.65 -11.61
N VAL A 117 22.37 2.63 -10.97
CA VAL A 117 21.95 1.50 -10.15
C VAL A 117 21.29 0.47 -11.04
N VAL A 118 21.75 -0.78 -10.98
CA VAL A 118 21.11 -1.96 -11.60
C VAL A 118 20.52 -2.81 -10.50
N THR A 119 19.20 -2.99 -10.51
CA THR A 119 18.50 -3.86 -9.56
C THR A 119 18.40 -5.27 -10.14
N ALA A 120 18.83 -6.28 -9.40
CA ALA A 120 18.84 -7.67 -9.85
C ALA A 120 18.70 -8.65 -8.69
N GLU A 121 18.41 -9.92 -8.99
CA GLU A 121 18.40 -10.99 -7.99
C GLU A 121 19.76 -11.09 -7.27
N PRO A 122 19.80 -11.48 -5.98
CA PRO A 122 21.05 -11.57 -5.22
C PRO A 122 22.14 -12.44 -5.88
N SER A 123 21.73 -13.50 -6.61
CA SER A 123 22.62 -14.42 -7.33
C SER A 123 23.01 -13.95 -8.74
N ALA A 124 22.49 -12.82 -9.22
CA ALA A 124 22.63 -12.39 -10.62
C ALA A 124 23.89 -11.57 -10.93
N THR A 125 24.87 -11.51 -10.02
CA THR A 125 26.10 -10.70 -10.19
C THR A 125 26.84 -11.00 -11.50
N GLY A 126 26.97 -12.27 -11.88
CA GLY A 126 27.59 -12.66 -13.16
C GLY A 126 26.78 -12.20 -14.39
N SER A 127 25.46 -12.33 -14.35
CA SER A 127 24.57 -11.89 -15.43
C SER A 127 24.59 -10.36 -15.58
N VAL A 128 24.64 -9.62 -14.47
CA VAL A 128 24.77 -8.16 -14.49
C VAL A 128 26.11 -7.73 -15.10
N ALA A 129 27.23 -8.36 -14.69
CA ALA A 129 28.53 -8.06 -15.26
C ALA A 129 28.59 -8.31 -16.78
N ALA A 130 28.03 -9.43 -17.24
CA ALA A 130 27.93 -9.75 -18.66
C ALA A 130 27.05 -8.74 -19.41
N PHE A 131 25.91 -8.35 -18.84
CA PHE A 131 25.01 -7.36 -19.42
C PHE A 131 25.65 -5.97 -19.55
N VAL A 132 26.34 -5.50 -18.50
CA VAL A 132 27.06 -4.22 -18.48
C VAL A 132 28.21 -4.22 -19.50
N ALA A 133 28.98 -5.31 -19.57
CA ALA A 133 30.05 -5.45 -20.57
C ALA A 133 29.48 -5.45 -22.00
N ALA A 134 28.39 -6.17 -22.23
CA ALA A 134 27.73 -6.25 -23.54
C ALA A 134 27.05 -4.94 -23.98
N SER A 135 26.71 -4.06 -23.02
CA SER A 135 26.06 -2.79 -23.30
C SER A 135 27.03 -1.66 -23.62
N GLY A 136 28.28 -1.76 -23.17
CA GLY A 136 29.27 -0.68 -23.27
C GLY A 136 29.08 0.42 -22.23
N ALA A 137 28.27 0.18 -21.20
CA ALA A 137 28.16 1.08 -20.05
C ALA A 137 29.46 1.12 -19.24
N ASP A 138 29.76 2.26 -18.61
CA ASP A 138 30.92 2.37 -17.71
C ASP A 138 30.68 1.52 -16.46
N ALA A 139 31.33 0.37 -16.39
CA ALA A 139 31.23 -0.55 -15.26
C ALA A 139 31.64 0.10 -13.94
N THR A 140 32.50 1.13 -13.95
CA THR A 140 32.92 1.85 -12.74
C THR A 140 31.86 2.81 -12.21
N ALA A 141 30.84 3.12 -13.03
CA ALA A 141 29.68 3.90 -12.64
C ALA A 141 28.49 3.01 -12.22
N VAL A 142 28.56 1.69 -12.42
CA VAL A 142 27.44 0.77 -12.12
C VAL A 142 27.49 0.29 -10.68
N ARG A 143 26.37 0.41 -9.97
CA ARG A 143 26.13 -0.18 -8.65
C ARG A 143 25.02 -1.21 -8.74
N VAL A 144 25.24 -2.40 -8.19
CA VAL A 144 24.20 -3.44 -8.14
C VAL A 144 23.44 -3.36 -6.83
N THR A 145 22.12 -3.33 -6.91
CA THR A 145 21.21 -3.43 -5.75
C THR A 145 20.45 -4.75 -5.84
N ALA A 146 20.46 -5.52 -4.75
CA ALA A 146 19.75 -6.79 -4.71
C ALA A 146 18.24 -6.56 -4.54
N SER A 147 17.43 -7.22 -5.36
CA SER A 147 15.99 -7.38 -5.17
C SER A 147 15.63 -8.83 -5.46
N ALA A 148 14.97 -9.50 -4.51
CA ALA A 148 14.56 -10.89 -4.68
C ALA A 148 13.37 -11.07 -5.63
N GLY A 149 12.71 -9.99 -6.04
CA GLY A 149 11.50 -10.02 -6.87
C GLY A 149 11.62 -9.19 -8.14
N ALA A 150 11.24 -9.81 -9.26
CA ALA A 150 11.03 -9.10 -10.52
C ALA A 150 9.78 -8.21 -10.45
N PRO A 151 9.79 -7.00 -11.04
CA PRO A 151 8.60 -6.19 -11.17
C PRO A 151 7.54 -6.91 -12.00
N ARG A 152 6.28 -6.76 -11.62
CA ARG A 152 5.13 -7.34 -12.32
C ARG A 152 4.01 -6.31 -12.49
N PRO A 153 3.21 -6.39 -13.56
CA PRO A 153 1.94 -5.66 -13.62
C PRO A 153 1.07 -6.01 -12.41
N LEU A 154 0.46 -5.00 -11.80
CA LEU A 154 -0.49 -5.17 -10.70
C LEU A 154 -1.90 -4.91 -11.23
N TYR A 155 -2.83 -5.81 -10.92
CA TYR A 155 -4.25 -5.69 -11.26
C TYR A 155 -5.07 -5.69 -9.98
N ASP A 156 -6.18 -4.96 -9.95
CA ASP A 156 -7.05 -4.95 -8.77
C ASP A 156 -8.11 -6.05 -8.85
N ILE A 157 -8.45 -6.62 -7.69
CA ILE A 157 -9.63 -7.46 -7.50
C ILE A 157 -10.66 -6.63 -6.74
N ARG A 158 -11.87 -6.56 -7.27
CA ARG A 158 -12.99 -5.84 -6.68
C ARG A 158 -14.21 -6.74 -6.67
N GLY A 159 -15.05 -6.60 -5.65
CA GLY A 159 -16.36 -7.25 -5.69
C GLY A 159 -17.16 -6.78 -6.90
N GLY A 160 -17.95 -7.66 -7.48
CA GLY A 160 -18.76 -7.43 -8.68
C GLY A 160 -18.01 -7.62 -10.01
N ASP A 161 -16.68 -7.53 -10.04
CA ASP A 161 -15.92 -7.69 -11.29
C ASP A 161 -16.07 -9.11 -11.88
N GLN A 162 -16.03 -9.22 -13.20
CA GLN A 162 -16.04 -10.49 -13.89
C GLN A 162 -14.75 -11.28 -13.63
N TYR A 163 -14.88 -12.61 -13.53
CA TYR A 163 -13.78 -13.54 -13.74
C TYR A 163 -14.22 -14.74 -14.57
N VAL A 164 -13.26 -15.40 -15.20
CA VAL A 164 -13.44 -16.54 -16.11
C VAL A 164 -12.92 -17.80 -15.44
N ILE A 165 -13.70 -18.88 -15.45
CA ILE A 165 -13.35 -20.19 -14.91
C ILE A 165 -13.08 -21.15 -16.06
N ASN A 166 -11.93 -21.84 -16.04
CA ASN A 166 -11.51 -22.80 -17.06
C ASN A 166 -11.76 -22.29 -18.49
N SER A 167 -11.51 -21.00 -18.71
CA SER A 167 -11.63 -20.28 -19.99
C SER A 167 -13.03 -20.22 -20.62
N SER A 168 -14.11 -20.64 -19.94
CA SER A 168 -15.45 -20.73 -20.56
C SER A 168 -16.61 -20.26 -19.69
N VAL A 169 -16.54 -20.43 -18.36
CA VAL A 169 -17.62 -20.04 -17.45
C VAL A 169 -17.37 -18.64 -16.91
N LEU A 170 -18.41 -17.82 -16.81
CA LEU A 170 -18.33 -16.45 -16.32
C LEU A 170 -19.14 -16.29 -15.04
N CYS A 171 -18.46 -15.82 -14.00
CA CYS A 171 -19.07 -15.43 -12.75
C CYS A 171 -18.56 -14.05 -12.31
N SER A 172 -19.13 -13.56 -11.23
CA SER A 172 -18.75 -12.30 -10.60
C SER A 172 -18.01 -12.56 -9.30
N VAL A 173 -16.99 -11.75 -9.02
CA VAL A 173 -16.29 -11.73 -7.75
C VAL A 173 -17.27 -11.30 -6.65
N GLY A 174 -17.27 -11.98 -5.51
CA GLY A 174 -18.08 -11.60 -4.35
C GLY A 174 -17.37 -10.52 -3.56
N PHE A 175 -16.44 -10.93 -2.70
CA PHE A 175 -15.65 -10.00 -1.90
C PHE A 175 -14.17 -10.39 -1.90
N SER A 176 -13.32 -9.37 -1.96
CA SER A 176 -11.89 -9.50 -1.72
C SER A 176 -11.63 -10.01 -0.30
N VAL A 177 -10.79 -11.03 -0.19
CA VAL A 177 -10.25 -11.54 1.07
C VAL A 177 -8.73 -11.50 1.01
N VAL A 178 -8.06 -11.59 2.16
CA VAL A 178 -6.60 -11.65 2.19
C VAL A 178 -6.14 -12.86 1.36
N GLY A 179 -5.36 -12.58 0.31
CA GLY A 179 -4.84 -13.60 -0.62
C GLY A 179 -5.82 -14.10 -1.69
N GLY A 180 -7.00 -13.50 -1.84
CA GLY A 180 -7.96 -13.99 -2.82
C GLY A 180 -9.31 -13.26 -2.87
N PHE A 181 -10.35 -13.99 -3.26
CA PHE A 181 -11.73 -13.54 -3.19
C PHE A 181 -12.71 -14.70 -2.95
N VAL A 182 -13.88 -14.40 -2.40
CA VAL A 182 -15.01 -15.34 -2.28
C VAL A 182 -15.98 -15.21 -3.46
N THR A 183 -16.67 -16.28 -3.81
CA THR A 183 -17.62 -16.37 -4.92
C THR A 183 -18.61 -17.53 -4.68
N ALA A 184 -19.48 -17.84 -5.64
CA ALA A 184 -20.45 -18.94 -5.52
C ALA A 184 -19.80 -20.31 -5.79
N GLY A 185 -20.29 -21.35 -5.12
CA GLY A 185 -19.79 -22.71 -5.22
C GLY A 185 -20.10 -23.35 -6.57
N HIS A 186 -21.29 -23.09 -7.12
CA HIS A 186 -21.69 -23.63 -8.41
C HIS A 186 -20.88 -23.08 -9.61
N CYS A 187 -20.08 -22.02 -9.42
CA CYS A 187 -19.24 -21.43 -10.47
C CYS A 187 -18.05 -22.31 -10.87
N GLY A 188 -17.52 -23.11 -9.93
CA GLY A 188 -16.32 -23.90 -10.17
C GLY A 188 -15.96 -24.81 -9.01
N GLY A 189 -15.34 -25.95 -9.32
CA GLY A 189 -14.83 -26.91 -8.33
C GLY A 189 -13.40 -26.58 -7.89
N THR A 190 -12.99 -27.13 -6.74
CA THR A 190 -11.60 -27.04 -6.24
C THR A 190 -10.60 -27.45 -7.33
N GLY A 191 -9.54 -26.65 -7.51
CA GLY A 191 -8.53 -26.84 -8.55
C GLY A 191 -8.85 -26.19 -9.90
N ALA A 192 -10.07 -25.68 -10.11
CA ALA A 192 -10.39 -24.92 -11.32
C ALA A 192 -9.57 -23.62 -11.40
N SER A 193 -9.05 -23.35 -12.59
CA SER A 193 -8.24 -22.16 -12.87
C SER A 193 -9.12 -20.94 -13.13
N THR A 194 -8.64 -19.75 -12.77
CA THR A 194 -9.33 -18.49 -13.05
C THR A 194 -8.47 -17.47 -13.81
N ALA A 195 -9.13 -16.68 -14.64
CA ALA A 195 -8.58 -15.46 -15.23
C ALA A 195 -9.49 -14.27 -14.86
N GLY A 196 -8.90 -13.09 -14.67
CA GLY A 196 -9.68 -11.91 -14.28
C GLY A 196 -10.43 -11.25 -15.45
N TYR A 197 -11.02 -10.09 -15.20
CA TYR A 197 -11.81 -9.34 -16.20
C TYR A 197 -11.05 -9.01 -17.49
N ASN A 198 -9.72 -9.03 -17.45
CA ASN A 198 -8.80 -8.77 -18.56
C ASN A 198 -8.25 -10.05 -19.22
N ASN A 199 -8.80 -11.22 -18.89
CA ASN A 199 -8.34 -12.54 -19.34
C ASN A 199 -6.89 -12.90 -18.94
N VAL A 200 -6.31 -12.20 -17.97
CA VAL A 200 -5.00 -12.56 -17.40
C VAL A 200 -5.20 -13.57 -16.27
N ALA A 201 -4.33 -14.58 -16.20
CA ALA A 201 -4.33 -15.58 -15.14
C ALA A 201 -4.42 -14.93 -13.76
N GLN A 202 -5.38 -15.36 -12.95
CA GLN A 202 -5.74 -14.71 -11.70
C GLN A 202 -5.54 -15.62 -10.50
N GLY A 203 -6.01 -16.87 -10.55
CA GLY A 203 -6.00 -17.72 -9.37
C GLY A 203 -6.52 -19.13 -9.60
N THR A 204 -6.82 -19.80 -8.50
CA THR A 204 -7.35 -21.17 -8.50
C THR A 204 -8.35 -21.33 -7.35
N PHE A 205 -9.45 -22.04 -7.59
CA PHE A 205 -10.41 -22.42 -6.56
C PHE A 205 -9.72 -23.31 -5.51
N ARG A 206 -9.76 -22.88 -4.25
CA ARG A 206 -9.16 -23.63 -3.12
C ARG A 206 -10.20 -24.29 -2.22
N GLY A 207 -11.45 -23.85 -2.32
CA GLY A 207 -12.60 -24.51 -1.71
C GLY A 207 -13.86 -24.17 -2.51
N SER A 208 -14.77 -25.14 -2.60
CA SER A 208 -16.07 -24.99 -3.25
C SER A 208 -17.06 -25.96 -2.63
N SER A 209 -18.29 -25.51 -2.41
CA SER A 209 -19.41 -26.30 -1.88
C SER A 209 -20.69 -25.94 -2.62
N PHE A 210 -21.26 -26.91 -3.32
CA PHE A 210 -22.60 -26.87 -3.94
C PHE A 210 -23.02 -28.29 -4.39
N PRO A 211 -24.24 -28.79 -4.09
CA PRO A 211 -25.30 -28.18 -3.27
C PRO A 211 -25.02 -28.26 -1.76
N GLY A 212 -26.05 -28.05 -0.91
CA GLY A 212 -25.95 -27.93 0.55
C GLY A 212 -25.75 -26.48 0.96
N ASN A 213 -24.64 -25.91 0.51
CA ASN A 213 -24.35 -24.47 0.54
C ASN A 213 -24.05 -24.01 -0.89
N ASP A 214 -23.86 -22.71 -1.11
CA ASP A 214 -23.40 -22.18 -2.40
C ASP A 214 -22.31 -21.12 -2.23
N TYR A 215 -21.11 -21.59 -1.89
CA TYR A 215 -19.93 -20.73 -1.75
C TYR A 215 -18.65 -21.40 -2.23
N ALA A 216 -17.69 -20.56 -2.59
CA ALA A 216 -16.33 -20.93 -2.91
C ALA A 216 -15.36 -19.80 -2.54
N TRP A 217 -14.07 -20.12 -2.53
CA TRP A 217 -13.03 -19.11 -2.54
C TRP A 217 -11.90 -19.45 -3.51
N VAL A 218 -11.35 -18.39 -4.10
CA VAL A 218 -10.28 -18.44 -5.08
C VAL A 218 -9.06 -17.78 -4.46
N GLN A 219 -7.95 -18.52 -4.38
CA GLN A 219 -6.67 -17.93 -4.05
C GLN A 219 -6.08 -17.30 -5.31
N THR A 220 -5.67 -16.04 -5.21
CA THR A 220 -5.07 -15.33 -6.34
C THR A 220 -3.56 -15.42 -6.33
N ASN A 221 -2.97 -15.36 -7.52
CA ASN A 221 -1.53 -15.16 -7.67
C ASN A 221 -1.16 -13.72 -7.28
N GLY A 222 0.13 -13.43 -7.15
CA GLY A 222 0.55 -12.12 -6.65
C GLY A 222 0.41 -10.96 -7.65
N SER A 223 0.10 -11.20 -8.92
CA SER A 223 -0.16 -10.10 -9.88
C SER A 223 -1.50 -9.40 -9.62
N TRP A 224 -2.33 -9.96 -8.74
CA TRP A 224 -3.64 -9.42 -8.40
C TRP A 224 -3.70 -8.99 -6.94
N THR A 225 -4.13 -7.75 -6.72
CA THR A 225 -4.23 -7.12 -5.41
C THR A 225 -5.69 -7.07 -4.99
N PRO A 226 -6.09 -7.79 -3.93
CA PRO A 226 -7.40 -7.65 -3.32
C PRO A 226 -7.65 -6.22 -2.82
N GLN A 227 -8.75 -5.61 -3.25
CA GLN A 227 -9.11 -4.25 -2.84
C GLN A 227 -10.40 -4.22 -1.99
N PRO A 228 -10.54 -3.25 -1.06
CA PRO A 228 -11.64 -3.18 -0.11
C PRO A 228 -12.91 -2.55 -0.69
N TRP A 229 -13.23 -2.82 -1.95
CA TRP A 229 -14.34 -2.20 -2.63
C TRP A 229 -15.07 -3.13 -3.61
N VAL A 230 -16.33 -2.77 -3.86
CA VAL A 230 -17.22 -3.39 -4.83
C VAL A 230 -17.47 -2.41 -5.97
N ASN A 231 -17.34 -2.86 -7.21
CA ASN A 231 -17.63 -2.08 -8.41
C ASN A 231 -19.12 -1.67 -8.43
N ASN A 232 -19.41 -0.38 -8.55
CA ASN A 232 -20.78 0.12 -8.59
C ASN A 232 -21.39 0.16 -10.00
N TYR A 233 -20.63 -0.25 -11.03
CA TYR A 233 -21.01 -0.23 -12.45
C TYR A 233 -21.45 1.15 -12.99
N ALA A 234 -21.16 2.22 -12.26
CA ALA A 234 -21.36 3.62 -12.62
C ALA A 234 -20.03 4.39 -12.72
N GLY A 235 -18.93 3.69 -12.94
CA GLY A 235 -17.58 4.26 -13.02
C GLY A 235 -16.89 4.48 -11.66
N GLY A 236 -17.44 3.92 -10.57
CA GLY A 236 -16.89 4.05 -9.22
C GLY A 236 -16.96 2.76 -8.40
N ASN A 237 -16.77 2.93 -7.10
CA ASN A 237 -16.60 1.85 -6.14
C ASN A 237 -17.44 2.14 -4.88
N VAL A 238 -18.01 1.10 -4.26
CA VAL A 238 -18.57 1.15 -2.91
C VAL A 238 -17.59 0.49 -1.95
N ALA A 239 -17.20 1.23 -0.91
CA ALA A 239 -16.32 0.75 0.15
C ALA A 239 -16.95 -0.41 0.92
N VAL A 240 -16.13 -1.40 1.27
CA VAL A 240 -16.48 -2.47 2.22
C VAL A 240 -15.81 -2.13 3.54
N ALA A 241 -16.56 -1.91 4.61
CA ALA A 241 -16.02 -1.56 5.93
C ALA A 241 -16.05 -2.73 6.93
N GLY A 242 -16.86 -3.75 6.66
CA GLY A 242 -17.05 -4.91 7.52
C GLY A 242 -18.06 -5.88 6.92
N SER A 243 -18.53 -6.82 7.73
CA SER A 243 -19.55 -7.82 7.36
C SER A 243 -20.66 -7.94 8.39
N GLN A 244 -21.04 -6.83 9.04
CA GLN A 244 -22.18 -6.82 9.93
C GLN A 244 -23.47 -7.15 9.14
N GLU A 245 -24.15 -8.20 9.57
CA GLU A 245 -25.31 -8.71 8.86
C GLU A 245 -26.54 -7.81 9.07
N ALA A 246 -27.22 -7.46 7.98
CA ALA A 246 -28.41 -6.61 7.99
C ALA A 246 -29.67 -7.45 8.18
N GLY A 247 -30.64 -6.98 8.96
CA GLY A 247 -31.89 -7.69 9.24
C GLY A 247 -32.90 -7.72 8.08
N VAL A 248 -33.97 -8.51 8.22
CA VAL A 248 -35.12 -8.48 7.30
C VAL A 248 -35.71 -7.06 7.25
N GLY A 249 -36.07 -6.60 6.06
CA GLY A 249 -36.53 -5.24 5.78
C GLY A 249 -35.42 -4.24 5.46
N ALA A 250 -34.15 -4.58 5.73
CA ALA A 250 -33.04 -3.68 5.41
C ALA A 250 -32.85 -3.53 3.90
N GLY A 251 -32.42 -2.33 3.48
CA GLY A 251 -31.99 -2.07 2.11
C GLY A 251 -30.72 -2.85 1.80
N VAL A 252 -30.67 -3.47 0.64
CA VAL A 252 -29.54 -4.27 0.19
C VAL A 252 -29.33 -4.08 -1.31
N CYS A 253 -28.07 -3.98 -1.72
CA CYS A 253 -27.67 -3.84 -3.11
C CYS A 253 -26.71 -4.94 -3.50
N ARG A 254 -26.71 -5.30 -4.77
CA ARG A 254 -25.80 -6.29 -5.33
C ARG A 254 -25.06 -5.76 -6.53
N SER A 255 -23.87 -6.32 -6.76
CA SER A 255 -23.01 -6.05 -7.90
C SER A 255 -22.66 -7.32 -8.64
N GLY A 256 -22.81 -7.32 -9.97
CA GLY A 256 -22.47 -8.46 -10.83
C GLY A 256 -22.27 -8.04 -12.29
N ARG A 257 -21.54 -8.87 -13.04
CA ARG A 257 -21.10 -8.58 -14.41
C ARG A 257 -22.23 -8.39 -15.41
N THR A 258 -23.35 -9.08 -15.25
CA THR A 258 -24.38 -9.16 -16.28
C THR A 258 -25.33 -8.00 -16.12
N THR A 259 -25.77 -7.73 -14.90
CA THR A 259 -26.81 -6.74 -14.63
C THR A 259 -26.34 -5.58 -13.75
N GLY A 260 -25.03 -5.47 -13.48
CA GLY A 260 -24.40 -4.32 -12.83
C GLY A 260 -24.79 -4.15 -11.36
N TRP A 261 -25.20 -2.94 -10.99
CA TRP A 261 -25.68 -2.60 -9.65
C TRP A 261 -27.20 -2.59 -9.57
N ARG A 262 -27.81 -3.34 -8.66
CA ARG A 262 -29.25 -3.27 -8.36
C ARG A 262 -29.50 -3.36 -6.86
N CYS A 263 -30.59 -2.76 -6.42
CA CYS A 263 -30.96 -2.70 -5.01
C CYS A 263 -32.39 -3.18 -4.79
N GLY A 264 -32.66 -3.56 -3.56
CA GLY A 264 -33.94 -4.03 -3.08
C GLY A 264 -33.92 -4.11 -1.55
N THR A 265 -34.72 -5.01 -0.99
CA THR A 265 -34.81 -5.26 0.44
C THR A 265 -34.62 -6.73 0.76
N ILE A 266 -34.09 -7.01 1.95
CA ILE A 266 -34.04 -8.37 2.50
C ILE A 266 -35.46 -8.77 2.88
N GLN A 267 -35.97 -9.86 2.30
CA GLN A 267 -37.34 -10.34 2.51
C GLN A 267 -37.40 -11.49 3.52
N ALA A 268 -36.41 -12.37 3.51
CA ALA A 268 -36.34 -13.52 4.41
C ALA A 268 -34.89 -13.97 4.61
N LYS A 269 -34.63 -14.64 5.73
CA LYS A 269 -33.35 -15.27 6.06
C LYS A 269 -33.54 -16.75 6.35
N ASN A 270 -32.44 -17.50 6.34
CA ASN A 270 -32.45 -18.94 6.54
C ASN A 270 -33.40 -19.68 5.58
N VAL A 271 -33.42 -19.23 4.33
CA VAL A 271 -34.25 -19.79 3.27
C VAL A 271 -33.57 -21.04 2.71
N THR A 272 -34.36 -22.09 2.53
CA THR A 272 -33.95 -23.28 1.78
C THR A 272 -34.44 -23.16 0.34
N VAL A 273 -33.54 -23.31 -0.63
CA VAL A 273 -33.87 -23.27 -2.06
C VAL A 273 -33.51 -24.61 -2.69
N ASN A 274 -34.46 -25.21 -3.39
CA ASN A 274 -34.25 -26.48 -4.10
C ASN A 274 -33.82 -26.21 -5.53
N TYR A 275 -32.51 -26.37 -5.80
CA TYR A 275 -31.97 -26.38 -7.14
C TYR A 275 -32.07 -27.79 -7.75
N ALA A 276 -31.89 -27.89 -9.07
CA ALA A 276 -31.89 -29.19 -9.77
C ALA A 276 -30.80 -30.15 -9.23
N GLN A 277 -29.70 -29.60 -8.73
CA GLN A 277 -28.57 -30.33 -8.16
C GLN A 277 -28.80 -30.75 -6.70
N GLY A 278 -29.72 -30.10 -5.98
CA GLY A 278 -30.01 -30.36 -4.57
C GLY A 278 -30.47 -29.12 -3.80
N ALA A 279 -30.86 -29.33 -2.55
CA ALA A 279 -31.23 -28.24 -1.65
C ALA A 279 -29.99 -27.44 -1.22
N VAL A 280 -30.15 -26.11 -1.14
CA VAL A 280 -29.18 -25.19 -0.54
C VAL A 280 -29.86 -24.49 0.64
N TYR A 281 -29.19 -24.48 1.78
CA TYR A 281 -29.74 -24.02 3.06
C TYR A 281 -29.16 -22.65 3.46
N GLY A 282 -29.79 -21.98 4.44
CA GLY A 282 -29.22 -20.78 5.05
C GLY A 282 -29.23 -19.52 4.19
N LEU A 283 -29.87 -19.53 3.01
CA LEU A 283 -29.83 -18.42 2.07
C LEU A 283 -30.62 -17.21 2.58
N THR A 284 -30.25 -16.02 2.10
CA THR A 284 -31.03 -14.80 2.28
C THR A 284 -31.77 -14.46 1.00
N GLN A 285 -33.08 -14.23 1.09
CA GLN A 285 -33.94 -13.85 -0.04
C GLN A 285 -34.09 -12.34 -0.12
N THR A 286 -34.07 -11.81 -1.35
CA THR A 286 -34.28 -10.39 -1.66
C THR A 286 -35.15 -10.23 -2.90
N ASN A 287 -35.70 -9.02 -3.12
CA ASN A 287 -36.37 -8.64 -4.37
C ASN A 287 -35.47 -7.86 -5.34
N ALA A 288 -34.17 -7.70 -5.05
CA ALA A 288 -33.24 -7.15 -6.02
C ALA A 288 -33.01 -8.21 -7.11
N CYS A 289 -33.25 -7.89 -8.37
CA CYS A 289 -33.14 -8.86 -9.46
C CYS A 289 -31.67 -9.28 -9.69
N ALA A 290 -31.44 -10.43 -10.34
CA ALA A 290 -30.14 -10.85 -10.88
C ALA A 290 -30.37 -11.78 -12.08
N GLU A 291 -29.37 -11.94 -12.95
CA GLU A 291 -29.44 -12.82 -14.12
C GLU A 291 -28.21 -13.72 -14.25
N GLY A 292 -28.22 -14.63 -15.23
CA GLY A 292 -27.11 -15.53 -15.51
C GLY A 292 -25.79 -14.77 -15.68
N GLY A 293 -24.75 -15.22 -14.96
CA GLY A 293 -23.44 -14.58 -14.91
C GLY A 293 -23.23 -13.64 -13.71
N ASP A 294 -24.29 -13.21 -13.02
CA ASP A 294 -24.16 -12.47 -11.75
C ASP A 294 -23.84 -13.38 -10.55
N SER A 295 -23.86 -14.70 -10.76
CA SER A 295 -23.44 -15.70 -9.79
C SER A 295 -22.11 -15.35 -9.12
N GLY A 296 -22.07 -15.47 -7.80
CA GLY A 296 -20.93 -15.09 -6.98
C GLY A 296 -20.81 -13.60 -6.68
N GLY A 297 -21.58 -12.73 -7.33
CA GLY A 297 -21.50 -11.28 -7.17
C GLY A 297 -21.79 -10.78 -5.75
N ALA A 298 -21.23 -9.63 -5.40
CA ALA A 298 -21.23 -9.06 -4.06
C ALA A 298 -22.61 -8.52 -3.64
N TRP A 299 -23.01 -8.74 -2.38
CA TRP A 299 -24.19 -8.09 -1.75
C TRP A 299 -23.78 -7.19 -0.58
N LEU A 300 -24.20 -5.93 -0.61
CA LEU A 300 -23.89 -4.91 0.40
C LEU A 300 -25.17 -4.32 1.01
N SER A 301 -25.15 -4.08 2.32
CA SER A 301 -26.08 -3.17 2.99
C SER A 301 -25.28 -2.02 3.57
N GLY A 302 -25.48 -0.81 3.04
CA GLY A 302 -24.55 0.30 3.27
C GLY A 302 -23.14 -0.08 2.79
N ASN A 303 -22.18 -0.11 3.72
CA ASN A 303 -20.79 -0.53 3.48
C ASN A 303 -20.47 -1.91 4.11
N GLN A 304 -21.48 -2.69 4.51
CA GLN A 304 -21.31 -3.99 5.15
C GLN A 304 -21.56 -5.12 4.16
N ALA A 305 -20.59 -6.02 4.00
CA ALA A 305 -20.70 -7.22 3.18
C ALA A 305 -21.77 -8.16 3.74
N GLN A 306 -22.69 -8.59 2.90
CA GLN A 306 -23.82 -9.45 3.25
C GLN A 306 -23.65 -10.87 2.69
N GLY A 307 -23.24 -11.01 1.43
CA GLY A 307 -23.16 -12.34 0.81
C GLY A 307 -22.78 -12.35 -0.66
N VAL A 308 -22.80 -13.55 -1.24
CA VAL A 308 -22.51 -13.80 -2.66
C VAL A 308 -23.75 -14.35 -3.37
N THR A 309 -24.04 -13.87 -4.58
CA THR A 309 -25.22 -14.30 -5.34
C THR A 309 -25.19 -15.81 -5.59
N SER A 310 -26.23 -16.51 -5.16
CA SER A 310 -26.42 -17.94 -5.44
C SER A 310 -27.28 -18.15 -6.69
N GLY A 311 -28.46 -17.55 -6.73
CA GLY A 311 -29.34 -17.62 -7.90
C GLY A 311 -30.67 -16.92 -7.63
N GLY A 312 -31.64 -17.10 -8.51
CA GLY A 312 -32.95 -16.46 -8.35
C GLY A 312 -34.03 -17.05 -9.25
N SER A 313 -35.23 -16.51 -9.11
CA SER A 313 -36.38 -16.75 -9.98
C SER A 313 -36.91 -15.43 -10.52
N GLY A 314 -37.45 -15.43 -11.74
CA GLY A 314 -37.83 -14.19 -12.45
C GLY A 314 -36.66 -13.59 -13.23
N ASN A 315 -36.70 -12.28 -13.48
CA ASN A 315 -35.67 -11.55 -14.23
C ASN A 315 -35.65 -10.05 -13.89
N CYS A 316 -34.72 -9.28 -14.45
CA CYS A 316 -34.61 -7.85 -14.17
C CYS A 316 -35.65 -6.97 -14.88
N SER A 317 -36.53 -7.52 -15.71
CA SER A 317 -37.60 -6.80 -16.40
C SER A 317 -38.94 -6.92 -15.69
N THR A 318 -39.28 -8.10 -15.16
CA THR A 318 -40.55 -8.37 -14.48
C THR A 318 -40.44 -8.45 -12.96
N GLY A 319 -39.21 -8.37 -12.44
CA GLY A 319 -38.92 -8.64 -11.04
C GLY A 319 -38.78 -10.14 -10.75
N GLY A 320 -38.40 -10.44 -9.52
CA GLY A 320 -38.03 -11.78 -9.11
C GLY A 320 -37.51 -11.86 -7.68
N ASN A 321 -37.28 -13.09 -7.22
CA ASN A 321 -36.61 -13.34 -5.95
C ASN A 321 -35.16 -13.74 -6.25
N THR A 322 -34.20 -13.08 -5.63
CA THR A 322 -32.79 -13.45 -5.70
C THR A 322 -32.30 -13.86 -4.32
N PHE A 323 -31.49 -14.91 -4.30
CA PHE A 323 -30.94 -15.52 -3.11
C PHE A 323 -29.43 -15.35 -3.08
N PHE A 324 -28.89 -15.08 -1.90
CA PHE A 324 -27.45 -15.02 -1.68
C PHE A 324 -27.03 -15.85 -0.48
N GLN A 325 -25.83 -16.42 -0.56
CA GLN A 325 -25.18 -17.12 0.55
C GLN A 325 -24.52 -16.09 1.47
N PRO A 326 -24.77 -16.11 2.80
CA PRO A 326 -24.17 -15.17 3.74
C PRO A 326 -22.63 -15.20 3.71
N VAL A 327 -21.98 -14.04 3.66
CA VAL A 327 -20.51 -13.95 3.54
C VAL A 327 -19.80 -14.49 4.78
N ASN A 328 -20.38 -14.28 5.97
CA ASN A 328 -19.76 -14.66 7.24
C ASN A 328 -19.57 -16.19 7.36
N GLU A 329 -20.47 -16.98 6.78
CA GLU A 329 -20.32 -18.44 6.73
C GLU A 329 -19.11 -18.85 5.89
N ILE A 330 -18.90 -18.20 4.74
CA ILE A 330 -17.77 -18.47 3.84
C ILE A 330 -16.45 -18.12 4.54
N LEU A 331 -16.42 -16.96 5.21
CA LEU A 331 -15.25 -16.50 5.96
C LEU A 331 -14.90 -17.48 7.09
N GLN A 332 -15.89 -17.93 7.86
CA GLN A 332 -15.68 -18.88 8.95
C GLN A 332 -15.23 -20.26 8.44
N THR A 333 -15.90 -20.78 7.41
CA THR A 333 -15.62 -22.12 6.86
C THR A 333 -14.19 -22.25 6.37
N TYR A 334 -13.65 -21.21 5.73
CA TYR A 334 -12.32 -21.23 5.14
C TYR A 334 -11.26 -20.44 5.94
N GLY A 335 -11.60 -19.88 7.10
CA GLY A 335 -10.68 -19.07 7.91
C GLY A 335 -10.19 -17.80 7.18
N LEU A 336 -11.04 -17.19 6.36
CA LEU A 336 -10.69 -16.06 5.51
C LEU A 336 -10.92 -14.73 6.22
N THR A 337 -10.06 -13.75 5.93
CA THR A 337 -10.20 -12.37 6.41
C THR A 337 -10.68 -11.48 5.27
N LEU A 338 -11.82 -10.81 5.45
CA LEU A 338 -12.36 -9.84 4.51
C LEU A 338 -11.42 -8.63 4.36
N VAL A 339 -11.18 -8.19 3.13
CA VAL A 339 -10.42 -6.95 2.87
C VAL A 339 -11.39 -5.78 3.01
N THR A 340 -11.20 -4.94 4.01
CA THR A 340 -12.08 -3.81 4.30
C THR A 340 -11.32 -2.49 4.36
N THR A 341 -12.03 -1.39 4.14
CA THR A 341 -11.53 -0.01 4.24
C THR A 341 -11.06 0.33 5.65
N GLY A 342 -11.46 -0.45 6.66
CA GLY A 342 -10.97 -0.38 8.04
C GLY A 342 -10.10 -1.57 8.50
N GLY A 343 -9.78 -2.53 7.61
CA GLY A 343 -9.29 -3.86 8.03
C GLY A 343 -8.69 -4.71 6.90
N GLY A 344 -8.20 -4.08 5.84
CA GLY A 344 -7.32 -4.66 4.83
C GLY A 344 -6.24 -3.65 4.46
N GLY A 345 -5.19 -3.55 5.30
CA GLY A 345 -3.94 -2.89 4.90
C GLY A 345 -3.82 -1.37 5.08
N SER A 346 -4.64 -0.71 5.93
CA SER A 346 -4.20 0.56 6.53
C SER A 346 -3.60 0.27 7.90
N THR A 347 -2.29 0.10 7.93
CA THR A 347 -1.54 0.04 9.17
C THR A 347 -1.53 1.42 9.81
N SER A 348 -1.97 1.55 11.05
CA SER A 348 -1.82 2.78 11.82
C SER A 348 -0.52 2.74 12.60
N ARG A 349 0.10 3.91 12.77
CA ARG A 349 1.10 4.05 13.83
C ARG A 349 0.37 4.12 15.16
N ILE A 350 0.91 3.47 16.20
CA ILE A 350 0.45 3.67 17.57
C ILE A 350 1.45 4.62 18.20
N ILE A 351 1.07 5.89 18.30
CA ILE A 351 1.93 6.99 18.74
C ILE A 351 1.60 7.28 20.20
N GLY A 352 2.62 7.45 21.02
CA GLY A 352 2.46 7.79 22.43
C GLY A 352 3.72 8.44 22.95
N TYR A 353 3.76 8.60 24.27
CA TYR A 353 4.89 9.04 25.08
C TYR A 353 6.08 9.64 24.30
N THR A 354 6.27 10.96 24.38
CA THR A 354 7.31 11.72 23.65
C THR A 354 7.17 11.73 22.12
N GLY A 355 5.98 11.42 21.59
CA GLY A 355 5.69 11.44 20.15
C GLY A 355 6.30 10.27 19.38
N ARG A 356 6.64 9.19 20.07
CA ARG A 356 7.26 7.99 19.52
C ARG A 356 6.23 6.91 19.23
N CYS A 357 6.59 6.00 18.35
CA CYS A 357 5.74 4.91 17.90
C CYS A 357 6.04 3.63 18.68
N ILE A 358 5.01 2.84 18.98
CA ILE A 358 5.20 1.42 19.34
C ILE A 358 5.84 0.72 18.14
N ASP A 359 6.96 0.03 18.39
CA ASP A 359 7.91 -0.42 17.39
C ASP A 359 8.36 -1.86 17.67
N VAL A 360 8.53 -2.63 16.59
CA VAL A 360 9.18 -3.94 16.60
C VAL A 360 10.68 -3.74 16.35
N PRO A 361 11.55 -3.98 17.35
CA PRO A 361 12.97 -3.70 17.24
C PRO A 361 13.60 -4.36 16.01
N ASN A 362 14.28 -3.55 15.19
CA ASN A 362 14.96 -3.99 13.96
C ASN A 362 14.02 -4.71 12.96
N SER A 363 12.71 -4.45 12.98
CA SER A 363 11.72 -5.20 12.19
C SER A 363 11.76 -6.71 12.42
N ASN A 364 12.19 -7.16 13.60
CA ASN A 364 12.29 -8.58 13.94
C ASN A 364 10.89 -9.18 14.21
N GLY A 365 10.17 -9.57 13.16
CA GLY A 365 8.85 -10.20 13.24
C GLY A 365 8.87 -11.67 13.68
N THR A 366 9.56 -11.99 14.79
CA THR A 366 9.62 -13.33 15.36
C THR A 366 8.78 -13.45 16.64
N ASP A 367 8.27 -14.65 16.89
CA ASP A 367 7.54 -14.98 18.12
C ASP A 367 8.43 -14.73 19.36
N GLY A 368 7.88 -14.06 20.37
CA GLY A 368 8.61 -13.64 21.58
C GLY A 368 9.39 -12.34 21.45
N GLN A 369 9.39 -11.66 20.30
CA GLN A 369 10.08 -10.37 20.16
C GLN A 369 9.39 -9.31 21.03
N TYR A 370 10.08 -8.78 22.03
CA TYR A 370 9.60 -7.66 22.84
C TYR A 370 9.34 -6.40 21.99
N LEU A 371 8.40 -5.57 22.42
CA LEU A 371 8.13 -4.28 21.78
C LEU A 371 8.82 -3.12 22.51
N GLN A 372 9.10 -2.05 21.77
CA GLN A 372 9.73 -0.83 22.26
C GLN A 372 8.99 0.41 21.77
N ILE A 373 9.40 1.59 22.24
CA ILE A 373 9.13 2.85 21.55
C ILE A 373 10.32 3.24 20.67
N TRP A 374 10.04 3.84 19.52
CA TRP A 374 11.05 4.37 18.62
C TRP A 374 10.55 5.60 17.88
N THR A 375 11.46 6.45 17.42
CA THR A 375 11.16 7.56 16.52
C THR A 375 10.29 7.08 15.35
N CYS A 376 9.15 7.74 15.14
CA CYS A 376 8.24 7.34 14.09
C CYS A 376 8.89 7.50 12.71
N ASN A 377 9.06 6.40 11.98
CA ASN A 377 9.85 6.33 10.75
C ASN A 377 9.09 5.72 9.56
N GLY A 378 7.84 5.30 9.76
CA GLY A 378 6.97 4.79 8.67
C GLY A 378 7.34 3.41 8.13
N THR A 379 8.27 2.71 8.79
CA THR A 379 8.64 1.33 8.41
C THR A 379 7.58 0.32 8.88
N ALA A 380 7.67 -0.91 8.37
CA ALA A 380 6.81 -2.01 8.78
C ALA A 380 6.89 -2.33 10.29
N ALA A 381 8.00 -1.97 10.95
CA ALA A 381 8.17 -2.12 12.40
C ALA A 381 7.13 -1.36 13.23
N GLN A 382 6.51 -0.32 12.67
CA GLN A 382 5.57 0.56 13.35
C GLN A 382 4.16 0.51 12.75
N ALA A 383 3.94 -0.48 11.89
CA ALA A 383 2.77 -0.61 11.06
C ALA A 383 1.79 -1.60 11.72
N TRP A 384 0.85 -1.08 12.51
CA TRP A 384 -0.08 -1.90 13.30
C TRP A 384 -1.47 -1.98 12.67
N THR A 385 -1.99 -3.19 12.57
CA THR A 385 -3.36 -3.47 12.10
C THR A 385 -4.28 -3.68 13.30
N PHE A 386 -5.48 -3.12 13.24
CA PHE A 386 -6.55 -3.35 14.21
C PHE A 386 -7.72 -4.03 13.48
N PRO A 387 -7.80 -5.37 13.46
CA PRO A 387 -8.80 -6.10 12.67
C PRO A 387 -10.24 -5.94 13.18
N GLY A 388 -10.44 -5.38 14.38
CA GLY A 388 -11.74 -5.25 15.04
C GLY A 388 -12.11 -6.43 15.94
N ASP A 389 -11.29 -7.48 15.99
CA ASP A 389 -11.43 -8.65 16.86
C ASP A 389 -10.71 -8.51 18.22
N GLY A 390 -10.38 -7.27 18.58
CA GLY A 390 -9.65 -6.92 19.81
C GLY A 390 -8.15 -7.21 19.78
N THR A 391 -7.62 -7.82 18.71
CA THR A 391 -6.16 -7.97 18.56
C THR A 391 -5.52 -6.74 17.91
N VAL A 392 -4.21 -6.58 18.13
CA VAL A 392 -3.36 -5.57 17.51
C VAL A 392 -2.21 -6.30 16.83
N ARG A 393 -2.03 -6.14 15.51
CA ARG A 393 -1.18 -7.06 14.72
C ARG A 393 -0.08 -6.36 13.95
N ALA A 394 1.09 -6.99 13.88
CA ALA A 394 2.21 -6.62 13.02
C ALA A 394 2.96 -7.88 12.58
N PHE A 395 3.53 -7.90 11.37
CA PHE A 395 4.27 -9.06 10.81
C PHE A 395 3.48 -10.39 10.81
N GLY A 396 2.14 -10.34 10.78
CA GLY A 396 1.29 -11.55 10.89
C GLY A 396 1.21 -12.13 12.31
N LEU A 397 1.77 -11.46 13.30
CA LEU A 397 1.74 -11.79 14.73
C LEU A 397 0.84 -10.81 15.48
N CYS A 398 0.47 -11.19 16.71
CA CYS A 398 -0.33 -10.39 17.63
C CYS A 398 0.56 -9.73 18.69
N MET A 399 0.27 -8.50 19.06
CA MET A 399 0.70 -7.93 20.34
C MET A 399 0.19 -8.84 21.46
N ASP A 400 1.05 -9.12 22.42
CA ASP A 400 0.86 -10.18 23.42
C ASP A 400 1.47 -9.76 24.76
N VAL A 401 0.77 -10.03 25.85
CA VAL A 401 1.36 -9.97 27.19
C VAL A 401 2.10 -11.27 27.44
N ALA A 402 3.43 -11.20 27.58
CA ALA A 402 4.28 -12.38 27.62
C ALA A 402 3.82 -13.40 28.66
N TRP A 403 3.65 -14.64 28.20
CA TRP A 403 3.18 -15.78 29.00
C TRP A 403 1.80 -15.59 29.65
N GLY A 404 1.00 -14.64 29.16
CA GLY A 404 -0.31 -14.31 29.71
C GLY A 404 -0.29 -13.78 31.14
N SER A 405 0.86 -13.24 31.58
CA SER A 405 1.04 -12.76 32.95
C SER A 405 0.11 -11.59 33.28
N THR A 406 -0.51 -11.64 34.47
CA THR A 406 -1.32 -10.55 35.01
C THR A 406 -0.56 -9.68 36.01
N ALA A 407 0.74 -9.92 36.22
CA ALA A 407 1.57 -9.13 37.12
C ALA A 407 2.02 -7.81 36.48
N PRO A 408 2.19 -6.71 37.24
CA PRO A 408 2.84 -5.50 36.74
C PRO A 408 4.27 -5.81 36.27
N GLY A 409 4.68 -5.19 35.17
CA GLY A 409 6.00 -5.38 34.57
C GLY A 409 6.09 -6.54 33.57
N ALA A 410 4.99 -7.22 33.25
CA ALA A 410 5.01 -8.24 32.21
C ALA A 410 5.36 -7.60 30.86
N ILE A 411 6.24 -8.26 30.09
CA ILE A 411 6.73 -7.74 28.81
C ILE A 411 5.59 -7.76 27.78
N ILE A 412 5.48 -6.69 26.98
CA ILE A 412 4.69 -6.73 25.75
C ILE A 412 5.58 -7.24 24.61
N GLN A 413 5.11 -8.25 23.89
CA GLN A 413 5.85 -8.90 22.82
C GLN A 413 4.95 -9.13 21.59
N LEU A 414 5.56 -9.58 20.49
CA LEU A 414 4.86 -10.27 19.42
C LEU A 414 4.72 -11.75 19.78
N ALA A 415 3.56 -12.33 19.49
CA ALA A 415 3.37 -13.76 19.54
C ALA A 415 2.44 -14.25 18.43
N TYR A 416 2.48 -15.55 18.11
CA TYR A 416 1.49 -16.15 17.22
C TYR A 416 0.07 -15.87 17.71
N CYS A 417 -0.79 -15.38 16.82
CA CYS A 417 -2.19 -15.13 17.14
C CYS A 417 -2.89 -16.45 17.50
N SER A 418 -3.25 -16.60 18.78
CA SER A 418 -3.76 -17.83 19.37
C SER A 418 -5.22 -17.72 19.82
N GLY A 419 -5.77 -16.50 19.84
CA GLY A 419 -7.08 -16.20 20.43
C GLY A 419 -7.05 -16.09 21.96
N ASN A 420 -5.87 -16.19 22.58
CA ASN A 420 -5.72 -16.04 24.03
C ASN A 420 -6.07 -14.60 24.49
N PRO A 421 -6.76 -14.43 25.64
CA PRO A 421 -7.02 -13.11 26.23
C PRO A 421 -5.78 -12.22 26.45
N ALA A 422 -4.59 -12.79 26.57
CA ALA A 422 -3.32 -12.06 26.64
C ALA A 422 -3.02 -11.23 25.37
N GLN A 423 -3.70 -11.53 24.27
CA GLN A 423 -3.55 -10.88 22.96
C GLN A 423 -4.66 -9.87 22.65
N GLN A 424 -5.54 -9.66 23.62
CA GLN A 424 -6.66 -8.72 23.50
C GLN A 424 -6.26 -7.36 24.07
N PHE A 425 -6.43 -6.32 23.26
CA PHE A 425 -6.10 -4.95 23.64
C PHE A 425 -7.20 -3.98 23.23
N VAL A 426 -7.56 -3.09 24.15
CA VAL A 426 -8.57 -2.05 23.94
C VAL A 426 -7.86 -0.70 24.01
N LEU A 427 -7.87 0.04 22.91
CA LEU A 427 -7.48 1.45 22.92
C LEU A 427 -8.69 2.30 23.30
N THR A 428 -8.68 2.87 24.50
CA THR A 428 -9.79 3.68 25.03
C THR A 428 -9.79 5.09 24.42
N ALA A 429 -10.91 5.80 24.53
CA ALA A 429 -11.00 7.21 24.13
C ALA A 429 -10.08 8.13 24.96
N ALA A 430 -9.70 7.71 26.17
CA ALA A 430 -8.74 8.40 27.02
C ALA A 430 -7.27 8.10 26.67
N GLY A 431 -7.03 7.33 25.61
CA GLY A 431 -5.70 6.97 25.10
C GLY A 431 -5.03 5.81 25.83
N ASP A 432 -5.74 5.08 26.70
CA ASP A 432 -5.15 3.91 27.36
C ASP A 432 -5.21 2.71 26.41
N LEU A 433 -4.08 2.04 26.19
CA LEU A 433 -4.04 0.76 25.49
C LEU A 433 -4.03 -0.36 26.54
N VAL A 434 -5.20 -0.94 26.80
CA VAL A 434 -5.44 -1.81 27.95
C VAL A 434 -5.48 -3.27 27.52
N ASN A 435 -4.79 -4.16 28.23
CA ASN A 435 -5.06 -5.59 28.18
C ASN A 435 -6.18 -5.93 29.20
N PRO A 436 -7.39 -6.35 28.77
CA PRO A 436 -8.50 -6.58 29.68
C PRO A 436 -8.30 -7.73 30.67
N GLN A 437 -7.56 -8.78 30.29
CA GLN A 437 -7.29 -9.94 31.15
C GLN A 437 -6.42 -9.56 32.35
N ALA A 438 -5.35 -8.79 32.11
CA ALA A 438 -4.46 -8.31 33.16
C ALA A 438 -5.06 -7.11 33.93
N ASN A 439 -6.06 -6.44 33.36
CA ASN A 439 -6.56 -5.14 33.81
C ASN A 439 -5.41 -4.11 33.96
N LYS A 440 -4.56 -4.03 32.95
CA LYS A 440 -3.34 -3.20 32.93
C LYS A 440 -3.13 -2.50 31.60
N CYS A 441 -2.41 -1.40 31.65
CA CYS A 441 -2.11 -0.55 30.51
C CYS A 441 -0.75 -0.88 29.92
N VAL A 442 -0.61 -0.79 28.59
CA VAL A 442 0.69 -0.78 27.92
C VAL A 442 1.43 0.48 28.34
N ASP A 443 2.63 0.29 28.88
CA ASP A 443 3.42 1.28 29.59
C ASP A 443 4.87 1.29 29.08
N VAL A 444 5.44 2.48 28.89
CA VAL A 444 6.88 2.65 28.67
C VAL A 444 7.64 2.51 29.99
N LYS A 445 8.34 1.38 30.14
CA LYS A 445 9.07 1.02 31.36
C LYS A 445 9.96 2.17 31.84
N ASP A 446 9.87 2.47 33.13
CA ASP A 446 10.64 3.50 33.85
C ASP A 446 10.56 4.90 33.21
N TRP A 447 9.52 5.19 32.43
CA TRP A 447 9.39 6.46 31.71
C TRP A 447 10.59 6.74 30.78
N ALA A 448 11.12 5.70 30.12
CA ALA A 448 12.24 5.83 29.21
C ALA A 448 11.88 6.64 27.95
N GLY A 449 12.14 7.95 27.95
CA GLY A 449 11.80 8.88 26.86
C GLY A 449 12.74 8.89 25.66
N TYR A 450 13.39 7.77 25.36
CA TYR A 450 14.37 7.60 24.29
C TYR A 450 14.07 6.36 23.44
N ASP A 451 14.65 6.29 22.24
CA ASP A 451 14.50 5.17 21.32
C ASP A 451 15.02 3.88 21.95
N GLY A 452 14.19 2.83 21.96
CA GLY A 452 14.50 1.55 22.60
C GLY A 452 13.92 1.36 24.00
N GLY A 453 13.17 2.36 24.53
CA GLY A 453 12.39 2.19 25.76
C GLY A 453 11.42 1.01 25.64
N ARG A 454 11.51 0.02 26.53
CA ARG A 454 10.72 -1.22 26.46
C ARG A 454 9.27 -1.00 26.85
N LEU A 455 8.36 -1.74 26.21
CA LEU A 455 6.96 -1.80 26.60
C LEU A 455 6.68 -2.95 27.56
N ILE A 456 5.93 -2.65 28.61
CA ILE A 456 5.45 -3.59 29.62
C ILE A 456 3.94 -3.36 29.87
N THR A 457 3.30 -4.23 30.63
CA THR A 457 2.04 -3.91 31.30
C THR A 457 2.30 -3.25 32.66
N TRP A 458 1.51 -2.27 33.03
CA TRP A 458 1.53 -1.69 34.38
C TRP A 458 0.14 -1.29 34.83
N ASP A 459 -0.03 -1.03 36.13
CA ASP A 459 -1.28 -0.50 36.65
C ASP A 459 -1.64 0.80 35.94
N CYS A 460 -2.87 0.88 35.42
CA CYS A 460 -3.34 2.06 34.72
C CYS A 460 -3.43 3.25 35.69
N HIS A 461 -2.58 4.24 35.51
CA HIS A 461 -2.50 5.43 36.37
C HIS A 461 -2.67 6.75 35.60
N GLY A 462 -2.94 6.67 34.29
CA GLY A 462 -3.24 7.84 33.45
C GLY A 462 -2.04 8.73 33.12
N GLY A 463 -0.82 8.29 33.42
CA GLY A 463 0.40 9.02 33.10
C GLY A 463 0.71 9.00 31.59
N ALA A 464 1.48 9.98 31.12
CA ALA A 464 1.77 10.15 29.70
C ALA A 464 2.51 8.96 29.06
N ASN A 465 3.25 8.17 29.85
CA ASN A 465 3.90 6.92 29.42
C ASN A 465 2.93 5.77 29.13
N GLN A 466 1.64 5.95 29.42
CA GLN A 466 0.56 4.99 29.15
C GLN A 466 -0.46 5.52 28.12
N LYS A 467 -0.21 6.68 27.52
CA LYS A 467 -1.13 7.34 26.58
C LYS A 467 -0.69 7.12 25.14
N TRP A 468 -1.63 6.63 24.35
CA TRP A 468 -1.46 6.18 22.98
C TRP A 468 -2.61 6.68 22.11
N TYR A 469 -2.33 6.92 20.83
CA TYR A 469 -3.34 7.22 19.82
C TYR A 469 -2.90 6.64 18.47
N ARG A 470 -3.85 6.48 17.56
CA ARG A 470 -3.58 6.05 16.18
C ARG A 470 -3.25 7.27 15.34
N GLY A 471 -2.20 7.21 14.52
CA GLY A 471 -1.82 8.28 13.60
C GLY A 471 -1.11 7.81 12.36
#